data_AF-A0A1G7Y8L0-F1
#
_entry.id   AF-A0A1G7Y8L0-F1
#
_cell.length_a   1.000
_cell.length_b   1.000
_cell.length_c   1.000
_cell.angle_alpha   90.00
_cell.angle_beta   90.00
_cell.angle_gamma   90.00
#
_symmetry.space_group_name_H-M   'P 1'
#
loop_
_entity.id
_entity.type
_entity.pdbx_description
1 polymer ?
#
loop_
_entity_poly.entity_id
_entity_poly.type
_entity_poly.pdbx_seq_one_letter_code
_entity_poly.pdbx_strand_id
1 'polypeptide(L)'
;MFIQTEATPNPATLKFIPGRIVVDGSPVEFSSREAASRSPLAEKLFDVPGITGVFYGSDFITVTKASGEWQQLKPAILGAIMEHYMSGAPLLADGTAQSDIELDDHDEFFDEADAETVDMIKDLIETRVRPAVANDGGDITFRGFKDGVVYLNMKGACSGCPSSTATLQHGIQNLLRHFVPDVVEVRPM
;
A
#
# COMPACT_ATOMS: atom_id res chain seq x y z
N MET A 1 25.03 3.11 -1.10
CA MET A 1 23.71 2.49 -1.29
C MET A 1 23.12 3.00 -2.60
N PHE A 2 22.55 2.14 -3.44
CA PHE A 2 21.92 2.56 -4.70
C PHE A 2 20.41 2.33 -4.58
N ILE A 3 19.61 3.36 -4.89
CA ILE A 3 18.16 3.32 -4.81
C ILE A 3 17.62 3.48 -6.22
N GLN A 4 16.89 2.49 -6.71
CA GLN A 4 16.18 2.57 -7.99
C GLN A 4 14.86 3.32 -7.81
N THR A 5 14.40 4.00 -8.85
CA THR A 5 13.09 4.66 -8.85
C THR A 5 12.25 4.17 -10.02
N GLU A 6 10.99 3.84 -9.76
CA GLU A 6 10.03 3.37 -10.75
C GLU A 6 8.77 4.23 -10.71
N ALA A 7 8.23 4.53 -11.89
CA ALA A 7 6.93 5.17 -12.01
C ALA A 7 5.83 4.17 -11.62
N THR A 8 4.80 4.65 -10.94
CA THR A 8 3.60 3.86 -10.66
C THR A 8 2.48 4.26 -11.62
N PRO A 9 1.41 3.48 -11.75
CA PRO A 9 0.21 3.90 -12.48
C PRO A 9 -0.39 5.22 -11.95
N ASN A 10 -0.16 5.54 -10.67
CA ASN A 10 -0.55 6.81 -10.07
C ASN A 10 0.54 7.89 -10.30
N PRO A 11 0.29 8.94 -11.11
CA PRO A 11 1.30 9.97 -11.39
C PRO A 11 1.70 10.80 -10.17
N ALA A 12 0.87 10.80 -9.12
CA ALA A 12 1.15 11.45 -7.85
C ALA A 12 2.00 10.59 -6.90
N THR A 13 2.31 9.34 -7.27
CA THR A 13 3.08 8.41 -6.45
C THR A 13 4.29 7.86 -7.20
N LEU A 14 5.43 7.82 -6.52
CA LEU A 14 6.67 7.28 -7.06
C LEU A 14 7.23 6.20 -6.15
N LYS A 15 7.71 5.10 -6.76
CA LYS A 15 8.30 3.95 -6.07
C LYS A 15 9.82 4.09 -6.00
N PHE A 16 10.36 3.83 -4.82
CA PHE A 16 11.78 3.84 -4.50
C PHE A 16 12.16 2.44 -4.00
N ILE A 17 13.14 1.82 -4.63
CA ILE A 17 13.57 0.44 -4.34
C ILE A 17 14.99 0.51 -3.77
N PRO A 18 15.14 0.37 -2.44
CA PRO A 18 16.43 0.48 -1.76
C PRO A 18 17.41 -0.67 -2.03
N GLY A 19 16.95 -1.74 -2.70
CA GLY A 19 17.73 -2.96 -2.97
C GLY A 19 17.87 -3.89 -1.76
N ARG A 20 16.99 -3.74 -0.77
CA ARG A 20 16.89 -4.58 0.43
C ARG A 20 15.46 -4.59 0.96
N ILE A 21 15.17 -5.51 1.86
CA ILE A 21 13.92 -5.53 2.63
C ILE A 21 13.77 -4.19 3.36
N VAL A 22 12.58 -3.59 3.21
CA VAL A 22 12.14 -2.37 3.88
C VAL A 22 11.35 -2.77 5.12
N VAL A 23 10.23 -3.49 4.94
CA VAL A 23 9.44 -4.05 6.04
C VAL A 23 9.44 -5.57 5.94
N ASP A 24 9.81 -6.22 7.05
CA ASP A 24 9.71 -7.66 7.20
C ASP A 24 8.36 -8.00 7.84
N GLY A 25 7.33 -8.18 7.00
CA GLY A 25 5.96 -8.44 7.42
C GLY A 25 4.95 -7.48 6.79
N SER A 26 4.05 -6.97 7.63
CA SER A 26 2.91 -6.15 7.24
C SER A 26 3.30 -4.80 6.63
N PRO A 27 2.82 -4.44 5.44
CA PRO A 27 3.06 -3.11 4.88
C PRO A 27 2.49 -2.00 5.77
N VAL A 28 3.16 -0.86 5.81
CA VAL A 28 2.83 0.26 6.71
C VAL A 28 2.54 1.51 5.89
N GLU A 29 1.44 2.19 6.21
CA GLU A 29 1.04 3.43 5.54
C GLU A 29 1.06 4.61 6.51
N PHE A 30 1.54 5.75 6.02
CA PHE A 30 1.54 7.03 6.71
C PHE A 30 0.83 8.05 5.82
N SER A 31 -0.38 8.45 6.23
CA SER A 31 -1.23 9.39 5.51
C SER A 31 -1.19 10.81 6.11
N SER A 32 -0.46 11.01 7.21
CA SER A 32 -0.28 12.32 7.84
C SER A 32 1.06 12.43 8.55
N ARG A 33 1.45 13.65 8.89
CA ARG A 33 2.67 13.93 9.67
C ARG A 33 2.60 13.33 11.07
N GLU A 34 1.41 13.34 11.68
CA GLU A 34 1.19 12.74 12.99
C GLU A 34 1.43 11.22 12.94
N ALA A 35 0.90 10.53 11.93
CA ALA A 35 1.15 9.10 11.72
C ALA A 35 2.65 8.82 11.46
N ALA A 36 3.31 9.70 10.69
CA ALA A 36 4.71 9.57 10.32
C ALA A 36 5.68 9.63 11.51
N SER A 37 5.28 10.20 12.65
CA SER A 37 6.12 10.28 13.87
C SER A 37 6.56 8.91 14.41
N ARG A 38 5.86 7.83 14.04
CA ARG A 38 6.21 6.44 14.36
C ARG A 38 7.39 5.92 13.54
N SER A 39 7.87 6.66 12.54
CA SER A 39 9.01 6.28 11.69
C SER A 39 9.97 7.45 11.47
N PRO A 40 11.24 7.33 11.91
CA PRO A 40 12.24 8.36 11.65
C PRO A 40 12.46 8.65 10.15
N LEU A 41 12.23 7.66 9.28
CA LEU A 41 12.28 7.87 7.84
C LEU A 41 11.04 8.58 7.33
N ALA A 42 9.83 8.17 7.76
CA ALA A 42 8.60 8.79 7.28
C ALA A 42 8.57 10.26 7.69
N GLU A 43 8.95 10.59 8.92
CA GLU A 43 9.03 11.97 9.40
C GLU A 43 9.91 12.85 8.49
N LYS A 44 11.12 12.39 8.17
CA LYS A 44 12.03 13.08 7.23
C LYS A 44 11.45 13.22 5.82
N LEU A 45 10.68 12.23 5.36
CA LEU A 45 10.02 12.29 4.06
C LEU A 45 8.87 13.30 4.04
N PHE A 46 8.12 13.41 5.14
CA PHE A 46 7.06 14.41 5.30
C PHE A 46 7.62 15.84 5.45
N ASP A 47 8.87 16.01 5.87
CA ASP A 47 9.57 17.32 5.87
C ASP A 47 9.83 17.85 4.46
N VAL A 48 9.81 16.99 3.43
CA VAL A 48 9.91 17.43 2.04
C VAL A 48 8.60 18.13 1.65
N PRO A 49 8.62 19.41 1.24
CA PRO A 49 7.40 20.14 0.91
C PRO A 49 6.60 19.48 -0.21
N GLY A 50 5.29 19.33 0.01
CA GLY A 50 4.36 18.75 -0.96
C GLY A 50 4.18 17.24 -0.86
N ILE A 51 4.88 16.55 0.05
CA ILE A 51 4.65 15.14 0.36
C ILE A 51 3.48 14.98 1.32
N THR A 52 2.58 14.05 1.00
CA THR A 52 1.34 13.80 1.77
C THR A 52 1.16 12.34 2.14
N GLY A 53 1.92 11.42 1.54
CA GLY A 53 1.82 10.01 1.85
C GLY A 53 3.17 9.32 1.73
N VAL A 54 3.41 8.39 2.65
CA VAL A 54 4.55 7.47 2.60
C VAL A 54 4.00 6.08 2.88
N PHE A 55 4.42 5.11 2.08
CA PHE A 55 4.02 3.72 2.27
C PHE A 55 5.25 2.82 2.15
N TYR A 56 5.37 1.88 3.08
CA TYR A 56 6.44 0.90 3.12
C TYR A 56 5.89 -0.46 2.73
N GLY A 57 6.35 -0.95 1.57
CA GLY A 57 6.15 -2.33 1.14
C GLY A 57 7.26 -3.25 1.67
N SER A 58 7.29 -4.47 1.18
CA SER A 58 8.29 -5.48 1.57
C SER A 58 9.71 -5.06 1.21
N ASP A 59 9.95 -4.56 -0.01
CA ASP A 59 11.26 -4.18 -0.53
C ASP A 59 11.29 -2.80 -1.22
N PHE A 60 10.22 -2.02 -1.05
CA PHE A 60 10.09 -0.69 -1.64
C PHE A 60 9.44 0.31 -0.68
N ILE A 61 9.64 1.59 -1.00
CA ILE A 61 8.99 2.73 -0.38
C ILE A 61 8.25 3.47 -1.50
N THR A 62 6.96 3.74 -1.33
CA THR A 62 6.27 4.70 -2.19
C THR A 62 6.05 6.02 -1.46
N VAL A 63 6.21 7.11 -2.21
CA VAL A 63 5.97 8.47 -1.72
C VAL A 63 4.92 9.10 -2.61
N THR A 64 3.91 9.71 -1.99
CA THR A 64 2.81 10.40 -2.66
C THR A 64 2.91 11.91 -2.44
N LYS A 65 2.78 12.68 -3.52
CA LYS A 65 2.83 14.15 -3.48
C LYS A 65 1.45 14.77 -3.76
N ALA A 66 1.12 15.86 -3.08
CA ALA A 66 0.01 16.74 -3.44
C ALA A 66 0.43 17.84 -4.43
N SER A 67 1.71 18.24 -4.41
CA SER A 67 2.21 19.34 -5.25
C SER A 67 3.69 19.16 -5.58
N GLY A 68 4.20 19.94 -6.53
CA GLY A 68 5.61 19.94 -6.93
C GLY A 68 5.94 18.91 -8.02
N GLU A 69 7.11 19.05 -8.61
CA GLU A 69 7.58 18.21 -9.72
C GLU A 69 8.55 17.13 -9.24
N TRP A 70 8.41 15.91 -9.73
CA TRP A 70 9.26 14.79 -9.31
C TRP A 70 10.75 15.04 -9.53
N GLN A 71 11.12 15.79 -10.58
CA GLN A 71 12.50 16.16 -10.85
C GLN A 71 13.14 16.97 -9.71
N GLN A 72 12.33 17.75 -8.98
CA GLN A 72 12.77 18.59 -7.86
C GLN A 72 12.67 17.86 -6.52
N LEU A 73 11.65 17.01 -6.35
CA LEU A 73 11.43 16.26 -5.10
C LEU A 73 12.38 15.07 -4.95
N LYS A 74 12.71 14.39 -6.05
CA LYS A 74 13.53 13.16 -6.06
C LYS A 74 14.86 13.31 -5.32
N PRO A 75 15.69 14.36 -5.53
CA PRO A 75 16.96 14.49 -4.82
C PRO A 75 16.81 14.53 -3.29
N ALA A 76 15.82 15.25 -2.77
CA ALA A 76 15.57 15.36 -1.33
C ALA A 76 15.11 14.03 -0.74
N ILE A 77 14.18 13.34 -1.42
CA ILE A 77 13.66 12.03 -1.00
C ILE A 77 14.79 10.97 -1.01
N LEU A 78 15.58 10.91 -2.07
CA LEU A 78 16.71 9.99 -2.17
C LEU A 78 17.75 10.26 -1.06
N GLY A 79 18.02 11.54 -0.78
CA GLY A 79 18.87 11.95 0.34
C GLY A 79 18.36 11.43 1.68
N ALA A 80 17.08 11.66 1.98
CA ALA A 80 16.45 11.20 3.23
C ALA A 80 16.50 9.67 3.39
N ILE A 81 16.18 8.92 2.33
CA ILE A 81 16.23 7.45 2.35
C ILE A 81 17.67 6.97 2.56
N MET A 82 18.64 7.51 1.80
CA MET A 82 20.05 7.14 1.95
C MET A 82 20.57 7.43 3.36
N GLU A 83 20.30 8.62 3.89
CA GLU A 83 20.75 9.05 5.21
C GLU A 83 20.19 8.14 6.31
N HIS A 84 18.88 7.87 6.30
CA HIS A 84 18.25 6.97 7.27
C HIS A 84 18.96 5.62 7.29
N TYR A 85 19.15 5.04 6.11
CA TYR A 85 19.73 3.74 5.95
C TYR A 85 21.23 3.66 6.24
N MET A 86 21.96 4.78 6.11
CA MET A 86 23.36 4.90 6.51
C MET A 86 23.50 5.14 8.01
N SER A 87 22.50 5.75 8.66
CA SER A 87 22.51 6.00 10.10
C SER A 87 22.31 4.74 10.94
N GLY A 88 21.66 3.71 10.37
CA GLY A 88 21.28 2.50 11.10
C GLY A 88 20.12 2.70 12.08
N ALA A 89 19.43 3.85 12.03
CA ALA A 89 18.22 4.08 12.80
C ALA A 89 17.14 3.03 12.47
N PRO A 90 16.29 2.65 13.44
CA PRO A 90 15.20 1.72 13.18
C PRO A 90 14.18 2.36 12.22
N LEU A 91 13.59 1.55 11.34
CA LEU A 91 12.56 2.03 10.41
C LEU A 91 11.30 2.51 11.16
N LEU A 92 10.95 1.82 12.26
CA LEU A 92 9.83 2.15 13.13
C LEU A 92 10.34 2.34 14.56
N ALA A 93 9.93 3.44 15.21
CA ALA A 93 10.41 3.84 16.53
C ALA A 93 10.10 2.79 17.62
N ASP A 94 8.98 2.09 17.48
CA ASP A 94 8.50 1.13 18.47
C ASP A 94 9.08 -0.28 18.28
N GLY A 95 9.96 -0.49 17.28
CA GLY A 95 10.59 -1.78 16.97
C GLY A 95 9.65 -2.85 16.41
N THR A 96 8.34 -2.63 16.54
CA THR A 96 7.31 -3.40 15.86
C THR A 96 6.86 -2.60 14.65
N ALA A 97 6.84 -3.24 13.47
CA ALA A 97 5.67 -3.09 12.61
C ALA A 97 4.53 -3.61 13.47
N GLN A 98 4.00 -2.75 14.35
CA GLN A 98 2.79 -3.06 15.06
C GLN A 98 1.84 -3.24 13.92
N SER A 99 1.54 -4.50 13.70
CA SER A 99 0.78 -4.93 12.57
C SER A 99 -0.52 -4.17 12.71
N ASP A 100 -0.79 -3.26 11.78
CA ASP A 100 -2.18 -3.00 11.40
C ASP A 100 -2.75 -4.28 10.70
N ILE A 101 -1.98 -5.38 10.69
CA ILE A 101 -2.39 -6.80 10.60
C ILE A 101 -2.34 -7.47 12.00
N GLU A 102 -2.64 -6.77 13.10
CA GLU A 102 -3.66 -7.36 13.95
C GLU A 102 -4.83 -7.42 13.00
N LEU A 103 -5.26 -8.63 12.66
CA LEU A 103 -6.40 -8.88 11.80
C LEU A 103 -7.41 -7.74 12.01
N ASP A 104 -7.62 -6.95 10.98
CA ASP A 104 -8.75 -6.03 10.91
C ASP A 104 -10.07 -6.82 10.87
N ASP A 105 -10.10 -8.07 11.36
CA ASP A 105 -11.27 -8.86 11.74
C ASP A 105 -12.23 -8.08 12.65
N HIS A 106 -11.78 -7.01 13.31
CA HIS A 106 -12.67 -6.13 14.07
C HIS A 106 -13.57 -5.26 13.19
N ASP A 107 -13.23 -5.03 11.92
CA ASP A 107 -14.02 -4.27 10.95
C ASP A 107 -14.36 -5.07 9.67
N GLU A 108 -13.86 -6.30 9.51
CA GLU A 108 -14.33 -7.18 8.45
C GLU A 108 -15.81 -7.51 8.62
N PHE A 109 -16.57 -7.43 7.53
CA PHE A 109 -17.99 -7.76 7.56
C PHE A 109 -18.37 -8.75 6.44
N PHE A 110 -18.98 -9.85 6.83
CA PHE A 110 -19.60 -10.83 5.93
C PHE A 110 -20.55 -11.72 6.72
N ASP A 111 -21.47 -12.39 6.03
CA ASP A 111 -22.37 -13.35 6.66
C ASP A 111 -21.63 -14.68 6.91
N GLU A 112 -21.89 -15.36 8.03
CA GLU A 112 -21.24 -16.63 8.38
C GLU A 112 -21.46 -17.71 7.30
N ALA A 113 -22.59 -17.63 6.59
CA ALA A 113 -22.89 -18.51 5.46
C ALA A 113 -21.92 -18.34 4.27
N ASP A 114 -21.25 -17.20 4.15
CA ASP A 114 -20.31 -16.89 3.08
C ASP A 114 -18.85 -17.16 3.47
N ALA A 115 -18.57 -17.75 4.64
CA ALA A 115 -17.21 -17.92 5.15
C ALA A 115 -16.28 -18.65 4.16
N GLU A 116 -16.74 -19.74 3.53
CA GLU A 116 -15.95 -20.46 2.52
C GLU A 116 -15.66 -19.62 1.27
N THR A 117 -16.63 -18.79 0.86
CA THR A 117 -16.49 -17.85 -0.27
C THR A 117 -15.46 -16.77 0.07
N VAL A 118 -15.52 -16.24 1.30
CA VAL A 118 -14.60 -15.22 1.80
C VAL A 118 -13.17 -15.77 1.89
N ASP A 119 -12.98 -16.99 2.39
CA ASP A 119 -11.67 -17.64 2.42
C ASP A 119 -11.06 -17.77 1.02
N MET A 120 -11.87 -18.16 0.03
CA MET A 120 -11.42 -18.22 -1.37
C MET A 120 -11.08 -16.83 -1.93
N ILE A 121 -11.87 -15.81 -1.63
CA ILE A 121 -11.58 -14.42 -2.03
C ILE A 121 -10.25 -13.95 -1.42
N LYS A 122 -10.04 -14.18 -0.12
CA LYS A 122 -8.81 -13.83 0.59
C LYS A 122 -7.59 -14.54 -0.01
N ASP A 123 -7.69 -15.83 -0.31
CA ASP A 123 -6.62 -16.59 -0.96
C ASP A 123 -6.26 -16.04 -2.35
N LEU A 124 -7.26 -15.72 -3.17
CA LEU A 124 -7.03 -15.12 -4.49
C LEU A 124 -6.40 -13.73 -4.40
N ILE A 125 -6.83 -12.91 -3.42
CA ILE A 125 -6.23 -11.61 -3.15
C ILE A 125 -4.76 -11.79 -2.80
N GLU A 126 -4.43 -12.68 -1.86
CA GLU A 126 -3.06 -12.90 -1.39
C GLU A 126 -2.15 -13.45 -2.49
N THR A 127 -2.60 -14.49 -3.20
CA THR A 127 -1.76 -15.26 -4.11
C THR A 127 -1.64 -14.65 -5.50
N ARG A 128 -2.60 -13.82 -5.92
CA ARG A 128 -2.65 -13.28 -7.30
C ARG A 128 -2.74 -11.78 -7.39
N VAL A 129 -3.50 -11.13 -6.51
CA VAL A 129 -3.77 -9.69 -6.65
C VAL A 129 -2.70 -8.85 -5.95
N ARG A 130 -2.42 -9.12 -4.66
CA ARG A 130 -1.41 -8.40 -3.88
C ARG A 130 -0.02 -8.38 -4.55
N PRO A 131 0.49 -9.46 -5.17
CA PRO A 131 1.77 -9.41 -5.87
C PRO A 131 1.79 -8.42 -7.04
N ALA A 132 0.71 -8.35 -7.82
CA ALA A 132 0.59 -7.39 -8.91
C ALA A 132 0.51 -5.95 -8.39
N VAL A 133 -0.27 -5.73 -7.33
CA VAL A 133 -0.43 -4.43 -6.68
C VAL A 133 0.88 -3.93 -6.05
N ALA A 134 1.65 -4.82 -5.41
CA ALA A 134 2.95 -4.50 -4.85
C ALA A 134 3.97 -4.09 -5.92
N ASN A 135 3.90 -4.72 -7.11
CA ASN A 135 4.70 -4.28 -8.26
C ASN A 135 4.36 -2.84 -8.65
N ASP A 136 3.08 -2.47 -8.61
CA ASP A 136 2.61 -1.10 -8.86
C ASP A 136 2.85 -0.11 -7.70
N GLY A 137 3.39 -0.58 -6.57
CA GLY A 137 3.76 0.26 -5.43
C GLY A 137 2.64 0.53 -4.42
N GLY A 138 1.61 -0.31 -4.39
CA GLY A 138 0.54 -0.27 -3.40
C GLY A 138 0.42 -1.55 -2.59
N ASP A 139 -0.67 -1.65 -1.85
CA ASP A 139 -1.18 -2.90 -1.26
C ASP A 139 -2.70 -2.87 -1.22
N ILE A 140 -3.32 -4.04 -1.08
CA ILE A 140 -4.76 -4.18 -0.88
C ILE A 140 -5.05 -5.18 0.24
N THR A 141 -6.09 -4.89 1.02
CA THR A 141 -6.60 -5.82 2.04
C THR A 141 -8.10 -6.00 1.88
N PHE A 142 -8.58 -7.20 2.19
CA PHE A 142 -10.02 -7.47 2.27
C PHE A 142 -10.65 -6.67 3.43
N ARG A 143 -11.89 -6.20 3.23
CA ARG A 143 -12.69 -5.52 4.25
C ARG A 143 -14.08 -6.10 4.42
N GLY A 144 -14.62 -6.79 3.43
CA GLY A 144 -15.92 -7.40 3.59
C GLY A 144 -16.50 -7.99 2.32
N PHE A 145 -17.52 -8.81 2.50
CA PHE A 145 -18.29 -9.40 1.42
C PHE A 145 -19.76 -9.38 1.78
N LYS A 146 -20.59 -8.78 0.92
CA LYS A 146 -22.03 -8.69 1.13
C LYS A 146 -22.78 -8.53 -0.18
N ASP A 147 -23.85 -9.29 -0.37
CA ASP A 147 -24.73 -9.21 -1.56
C ASP A 147 -23.94 -9.33 -2.88
N GLY A 148 -22.90 -10.17 -2.90
CA GLY A 148 -22.00 -10.33 -4.05
C GLY A 148 -20.98 -9.20 -4.24
N VAL A 149 -20.90 -8.24 -3.31
CA VAL A 149 -19.95 -7.11 -3.39
C VAL A 149 -18.77 -7.36 -2.45
N VAL A 150 -17.55 -7.36 -3.02
CA VAL A 150 -16.29 -7.42 -2.28
C VAL A 150 -15.80 -6.01 -1.99
N TYR A 151 -15.55 -5.71 -0.72
CA TYR A 151 -15.01 -4.44 -0.24
C TYR A 151 -13.52 -4.61 0.05
N LEU A 152 -12.71 -3.72 -0.52
CA LEU A 152 -11.27 -3.73 -0.39
C LEU A 152 -10.77 -2.39 0.12
N ASN A 153 -9.79 -2.41 1.01
CA ASN A 153 -9.01 -1.23 1.34
C ASN A 153 -7.78 -1.16 0.41
N MET A 154 -7.51 0.01 -0.15
CA MET A 154 -6.41 0.23 -1.10
C MET A 154 -5.39 1.20 -0.48
N LYS A 155 -4.12 0.77 -0.42
CA LYS A 155 -3.02 1.53 0.20
C LYS A 155 -1.95 1.91 -0.82
N GLY A 156 -1.13 2.91 -0.47
CA GLY A 156 0.02 3.32 -1.28
C GLY A 156 -0.40 3.89 -2.65
N ALA A 157 0.25 3.44 -3.73
CA ALA A 157 -0.03 3.95 -5.08
C ALA A 157 -1.46 3.69 -5.57
N CYS A 158 -2.15 2.70 -5.00
CA CYS A 158 -3.52 2.35 -5.35
C CYS A 158 -4.58 3.28 -4.73
N SER A 159 -4.18 4.10 -3.75
CA SER A 159 -5.06 5.05 -3.07
C SER A 159 -5.10 6.41 -3.80
N GLY A 160 -6.27 7.06 -3.81
CA GLY A 160 -6.41 8.48 -4.14
C GLY A 160 -6.28 8.87 -5.63
N CYS A 161 -6.16 7.94 -6.57
CA CYS A 161 -6.12 8.23 -8.01
C CYS A 161 -7.30 7.59 -8.77
N PRO A 162 -8.30 8.36 -9.23
CA PRO A 162 -9.49 7.81 -9.89
C PRO A 162 -9.20 6.89 -11.09
N SER A 163 -8.17 7.22 -11.87
CA SER A 163 -7.78 6.45 -13.06
C SER A 163 -7.16 5.08 -12.70
N SER A 164 -6.32 5.05 -11.68
CA SER A 164 -5.67 3.81 -11.21
C SER A 164 -6.67 2.92 -10.49
N THR A 165 -7.54 3.51 -9.66
CA THR A 165 -8.56 2.79 -8.90
C THR A 165 -9.56 2.10 -9.84
N ALA A 166 -10.05 2.77 -10.87
CA ALA A 166 -11.02 2.16 -11.81
C ALA A 166 -10.41 0.96 -12.55
N THR A 167 -9.22 1.11 -13.13
CA THR A 167 -8.58 0.03 -13.90
C THR A 167 -8.25 -1.18 -13.02
N LEU A 168 -7.67 -0.93 -11.84
CA LEU A 168 -7.36 -1.98 -10.88
C LEU A 168 -8.63 -2.70 -10.41
N GLN A 169 -9.66 -1.95 -10.01
CA GLN A 169 -10.95 -2.50 -9.58
C GLN A 169 -11.56 -3.43 -10.64
N HIS A 170 -11.53 -3.04 -11.92
CA HIS A 170 -12.03 -3.88 -13.02
C HIS A 170 -11.18 -5.15 -13.19
N GLY A 171 -9.85 -5.03 -13.08
CA GLY A 171 -8.95 -6.18 -13.12
C GLY A 171 -9.24 -7.19 -12.02
N ILE A 172 -9.37 -6.70 -10.78
CA ILE A 172 -9.69 -7.53 -9.60
C ILE A 172 -11.06 -8.16 -9.75
N GLN A 173 -12.08 -7.40 -10.12
CA GLN A 173 -13.44 -7.90 -10.29
C GLN A 173 -13.50 -9.02 -11.33
N ASN A 174 -12.81 -8.87 -12.47
CA ASN A 174 -12.78 -9.89 -13.50
C ASN A 174 -12.08 -11.18 -13.02
N LEU A 175 -10.99 -11.04 -12.25
CA LEU A 175 -10.30 -12.18 -11.66
C LEU A 175 -11.20 -12.89 -10.65
N LEU A 176 -11.79 -12.15 -9.70
CA LEU A 176 -12.62 -12.73 -8.66
C LEU A 176 -13.86 -13.41 -9.26
N ARG A 177 -14.58 -12.77 -10.20
CA ARG A 177 -15.72 -13.37 -10.92
C ARG A 177 -15.38 -14.68 -11.62
N HIS A 178 -14.14 -14.84 -12.09
CA HIS A 178 -13.73 -16.06 -12.79
C HIS A 178 -13.60 -17.26 -11.85
N PHE A 179 -13.11 -17.04 -10.63
CA PHE A 179 -12.88 -18.11 -9.64
C PHE A 179 -14.01 -18.23 -8.61
N VAL A 180 -14.74 -17.15 -8.36
CA VAL A 180 -15.82 -17.01 -7.36
C VAL A 180 -17.04 -16.41 -8.07
N PRO A 181 -17.92 -17.23 -8.66
CA PRO A 181 -19.07 -16.76 -9.45
C PRO A 181 -20.06 -15.88 -8.67
N ASP A 182 -20.09 -15.99 -7.34
CA ASP A 182 -20.96 -15.20 -6.47
C ASP A 182 -20.50 -13.73 -6.34
N VAL A 183 -19.25 -13.43 -6.71
CA VAL A 183 -18.76 -12.06 -6.75
C VAL A 183 -19.36 -11.34 -7.95
N VAL A 184 -20.15 -10.30 -7.69
CA VAL A 184 -20.74 -9.41 -8.68
C VAL A 184 -19.92 -8.14 -8.77
N GLU A 185 -19.43 -7.56 -7.70
CA GLU A 185 -18.78 -6.24 -7.76
C GLU A 185 -17.59 -6.14 -6.81
N VAL A 186 -16.62 -5.29 -7.12
CA VAL A 186 -15.54 -4.92 -6.21
C VAL A 186 -15.63 -3.43 -5.95
N ARG A 187 -15.55 -2.98 -4.69
CA ARG A 187 -15.56 -1.57 -4.30
C ARG A 187 -14.41 -1.22 -3.36
N PRO A 188 -13.77 -0.05 -3.54
CA PRO A 188 -12.89 0.50 -2.52
C PRO A 188 -13.71 0.95 -1.30
N MET A 189 -13.15 0.84 -0.10
CA MET A 189 -13.70 1.34 1.16
C MET A 189 -12.80 2.39 1.77
#